data_AF-A0A0H2MVJ3-F1
#
_entry.id   AF-A0A0H2MVJ3-F1
#
_cell.length_a   1.000
_cell.length_b   1.000
_cell.length_c   1.000
_cell.angle_alpha   90.00
_cell.angle_beta   90.00
_cell.angle_gamma   90.00
#
_symmetry.space_group_name_H-M   'P 1'
#
loop_
_entity.id
_entity.type
_entity.pdbx_description
1 polymer ?
#
loop_
_entity_poly.entity_id
_entity_poly.type
_entity_poly.pdbx_seq_one_letter_code
_entity_poly.pdbx_strand_id
1 'polypeptide(L)'
;MYTSRFYWVFVLLLELLDFFYFVAQVTILPMMAILAVWILRKGFNKYQIILCFPFFLFSVTTFFFPYLARENIKNVLHENVLIFEVSGPFNDDVVLRELKSLHFILSENSHPIGKKIPIKIVTDKSRKQLSIYRDYLRKGKYWLYDEDYKYSQANSIGYIIIKD
;
A
#
# COMPACT_ATOMS: atom_id res chain seq x y z
N MET A 1 16.83 -14.77 -20.35
CA MET A 1 15.76 -14.12 -21.16
C MET A 1 14.40 -14.81 -20.90
N TYR A 2 13.95 -14.83 -19.63
CA TYR A 2 12.66 -15.44 -19.20
C TYR A 2 11.81 -14.49 -18.32
N THR A 3 12.31 -13.28 -18.08
CA THR A 3 11.75 -12.34 -17.10
C THR A 3 10.58 -11.50 -17.63
N SER A 4 10.41 -11.35 -18.95
CA SER A 4 9.35 -10.47 -19.47
C SER A 4 7.95 -11.09 -19.32
N ARG A 5 7.79 -12.39 -19.59
CA ARG A 5 6.46 -13.05 -19.53
C ARG A 5 5.89 -13.11 -18.11
N PHE A 6 6.74 -13.34 -17.11
CA PHE A 6 6.35 -13.36 -15.71
C PHE A 6 5.98 -11.97 -15.19
N TYR A 7 6.73 -10.95 -15.62
CA TYR A 7 6.44 -9.56 -15.31
C TYR A 7 5.10 -9.11 -15.89
N TRP A 8 4.79 -9.45 -17.15
CA TRP A 8 3.50 -9.11 -17.76
C TRP A 8 2.32 -9.79 -17.08
N VAL A 9 2.45 -11.07 -16.68
CA VAL A 9 1.42 -11.77 -15.92
C VAL A 9 1.22 -11.13 -14.55
N PHE A 10 2.30 -10.71 -13.88
CA PHE A 10 2.23 -10.04 -12.59
C PHE A 10 1.57 -8.65 -12.68
N VAL A 11 1.92 -7.85 -13.70
CA VAL A 11 1.29 -6.55 -13.96
C VAL A 11 -0.21 -6.71 -14.28
N LEU A 12 -0.57 -7.70 -15.10
CA LEU A 12 -1.97 -7.95 -15.45
C LEU A 12 -2.79 -8.47 -14.26
N LEU A 13 -2.17 -9.24 -13.37
CA LEU A 13 -2.78 -9.65 -12.10
C LEU A 13 -3.02 -8.45 -11.17
N LEU A 14 -2.06 -7.52 -11.10
CA LEU A 14 -2.20 -6.27 -10.35
C LEU A 14 -3.33 -5.42 -10.93
N GLU A 15 -3.36 -5.19 -12.24
CA GLU A 15 -4.43 -4.42 -12.90
C GLU A 15 -5.83 -5.04 -12.70
N LEU A 16 -5.91 -6.37 -12.67
CA LEU A 16 -7.15 -7.09 -12.39
C LEU A 16 -7.57 -6.91 -10.91
N LEU A 17 -6.62 -7.03 -9.97
CA LEU A 17 -6.85 -6.81 -8.55
C LEU A 17 -7.31 -5.36 -8.28
N ASP A 18 -6.68 -4.43 -8.99
CA ASP A 18 -6.95 -3.00 -9.00
C ASP A 18 -8.38 -2.69 -9.47
N PHE A 19 -8.81 -3.33 -10.57
CA PHE A 19 -10.20 -3.25 -11.05
C PHE A 19 -11.19 -3.81 -10.02
N PHE A 20 -10.88 -4.96 -9.40
CA PHE A 20 -11.71 -5.53 -8.34
C PHE A 20 -11.82 -4.60 -7.13
N TYR A 21 -10.73 -3.94 -6.73
CA TYR A 21 -10.73 -2.98 -5.63
C TYR A 21 -11.61 -1.77 -5.91
N PHE A 22 -11.54 -1.23 -7.12
CA PHE A 22 -12.37 -0.10 -7.53
C PHE A 22 -13.86 -0.45 -7.51
N VAL A 23 -14.23 -1.59 -8.12
CA VAL A 23 -15.61 -2.08 -8.12
C VAL A 23 -16.09 -2.39 -6.70
N ALA A 24 -15.24 -3.00 -5.88
CA ALA A 24 -15.56 -3.33 -4.49
C ALA A 24 -15.83 -2.08 -3.65
N GLN A 25 -15.04 -1.01 -3.78
CA GLN A 25 -15.27 0.22 -3.01
C GLN A 25 -16.67 0.82 -3.24
N VAL A 26 -17.17 0.79 -4.49
CA VAL A 26 -18.49 1.34 -4.84
C VAL A 26 -19.63 0.41 -4.45
N THR A 27 -19.41 -0.91 -4.55
CA THR A 27 -20.47 -1.92 -4.37
C THR A 27 -20.56 -2.49 -2.96
N ILE A 28 -19.51 -2.38 -2.14
CA ILE A 28 -19.47 -3.03 -0.82
C ILE A 28 -20.52 -2.47 0.14
N LEU A 29 -20.63 -1.14 0.26
CA LEU A 29 -21.55 -0.48 1.19
C LEU A 29 -23.03 -0.85 0.93
N PRO A 30 -23.58 -0.70 -0.30
CA PRO A 30 -24.97 -1.06 -0.56
C PRO A 30 -25.21 -2.57 -0.43
N MET A 31 -24.23 -3.41 -0.80
CA MET A 31 -24.38 -4.86 -0.74
C MET A 31 -24.32 -5.38 0.70
N MET A 32 -23.50 -4.78 1.56
CA MET A 32 -23.48 -5.04 3.01
C MET A 32 -24.79 -4.61 3.68
N ALA A 33 -25.38 -3.49 3.27
CA ALA A 33 -26.67 -3.05 3.79
C ALA A 33 -27.80 -4.03 3.41
N ILE A 34 -27.84 -4.50 2.16
CA ILE A 34 -28.80 -5.50 1.70
C ILE A 34 -28.62 -6.82 2.47
N LEU A 35 -27.39 -7.29 2.63
CA LEU A 35 -27.08 -8.50 3.41
C LEU A 35 -27.52 -8.36 4.88
N ALA A 36 -27.23 -7.23 5.52
CA ALA A 36 -27.61 -6.98 6.90
C ALA A 36 -29.14 -7.00 7.08
N VAL A 37 -29.89 -6.31 6.20
CA VAL A 37 -31.36 -6.32 6.22
C VAL A 37 -31.90 -7.74 5.99
N TRP A 38 -31.27 -8.51 5.10
CA TRP A 38 -31.72 -9.85 4.76
C TRP A 38 -31.47 -10.87 5.89
N ILE A 39 -30.31 -10.77 6.55
CA ILE A 39 -29.97 -11.57 7.74
C ILE A 39 -30.89 -11.23 8.91
N LEU A 40 -31.15 -9.93 9.17
CA LEU A 40 -32.05 -9.49 10.23
C LEU A 40 -33.49 -9.98 10.02
N ARG A 41 -33.94 -10.12 8.77
CA ARG A 41 -35.32 -10.47 8.45
C ARG A 41 -35.59 -11.97 8.31
N LYS A 42 -34.61 -12.77 7.87
CA LYS A 42 -34.80 -14.22 7.58
C LYS A 42 -33.81 -15.14 8.28
N GLY A 43 -32.89 -14.61 9.11
CA GLY A 43 -31.83 -15.38 9.73
C GLY A 43 -30.72 -15.77 8.74
N PHE A 44 -29.74 -16.53 9.25
CA PHE A 44 -28.56 -16.91 8.49
C PHE A 44 -28.79 -18.21 7.70
N ASN A 45 -28.50 -18.22 6.39
CA ASN A 45 -28.71 -19.38 5.51
C ASN A 45 -27.44 -19.73 4.71
N LYS A 46 -27.28 -20.99 4.29
CA LYS A 46 -26.09 -21.50 3.57
C LYS A 46 -25.76 -20.73 2.27
N TYR A 47 -26.77 -20.17 1.60
CA TYR A 47 -26.57 -19.34 0.40
C TYR A 47 -25.93 -17.98 0.70
N GLN A 48 -26.10 -17.46 1.92
CA GLN A 48 -25.46 -16.21 2.34
C GLN A 48 -23.96 -16.41 2.58
N ILE A 49 -23.50 -17.62 2.92
CA ILE A 49 -22.07 -17.93 3.04
C ILE A 49 -21.35 -17.72 1.71
N ILE A 50 -21.92 -18.22 0.62
CA ILE A 50 -21.37 -18.06 -0.73
C ILE A 50 -21.33 -16.57 -1.11
N LEU A 51 -22.35 -15.81 -0.73
CA LEU A 51 -22.48 -14.38 -1.04
C LEU A 51 -21.54 -13.52 -0.18
N CYS A 52 -21.24 -13.93 1.05
CA CYS A 52 -20.29 -13.26 1.95
C CYS A 52 -18.82 -13.64 1.67
N PHE A 53 -18.56 -14.75 0.99
CA PHE A 53 -17.20 -15.23 0.74
C PHE A 53 -16.30 -14.23 0.00
N PRO A 54 -16.75 -13.51 -1.05
CA PRO A 54 -15.97 -12.45 -1.69
C PRO A 54 -15.66 -11.28 -0.75
N PHE A 55 -16.58 -10.91 0.13
CA PHE A 55 -16.38 -9.86 1.14
C PHE A 55 -15.36 -10.27 2.19
N PHE A 56 -15.42 -11.54 2.60
CA PHE A 56 -14.42 -12.12 3.49
C PHE A 56 -13.04 -12.08 2.85
N LEU A 57 -12.91 -12.55 1.60
CA LEU A 57 -11.65 -12.46 0.86
C LEU A 57 -11.16 -11.03 0.70
N PHE A 58 -12.04 -10.09 0.37
CA PHE A 58 -11.70 -8.66 0.26
C PHE A 58 -11.25 -8.06 1.60
N SER A 59 -11.90 -8.43 2.69
CA SER A 59 -11.52 -7.96 4.03
C SER A 59 -10.17 -8.52 4.46
N VAL A 60 -9.92 -9.80 4.20
CA VAL A 60 -8.63 -10.45 4.43
C VAL A 60 -7.55 -9.77 3.59
N THR A 61 -7.75 -9.60 2.28
CA THR A 61 -6.75 -8.93 1.44
C THR A 61 -6.52 -7.51 1.92
N THR A 62 -7.55 -6.72 2.21
CA THR A 62 -7.39 -5.33 2.72
C THR A 62 -6.58 -5.27 4.02
N PHE A 63 -6.75 -6.23 4.92
CA PHE A 63 -6.03 -6.26 6.19
C PHE A 63 -4.57 -6.73 6.04
N PHE A 64 -4.31 -7.72 5.19
CA PHE A 64 -2.97 -8.27 4.97
C PHE A 64 -2.13 -7.49 3.93
N PHE A 65 -2.77 -6.70 3.07
CA PHE A 65 -2.09 -5.97 2.00
C PHE A 65 -1.04 -4.96 2.48
N PRO A 66 -1.29 -4.12 3.52
CA PRO A 66 -0.28 -3.22 4.05
C PRO A 66 0.94 -3.99 4.56
N TYR A 67 0.73 -5.16 5.18
CA TYR A 67 1.80 -6.03 5.66
C TYR A 67 2.67 -6.55 4.51
N LEU A 68 2.06 -7.03 3.43
CA LEU A 68 2.80 -7.51 2.24
C LEU A 68 3.60 -6.39 1.57
N ALA A 69 3.03 -5.20 1.43
CA ALA A 69 3.75 -4.05 0.88
C ALA A 69 4.97 -3.67 1.74
N ARG A 70 4.82 -3.72 3.07
CA ARG A 70 5.92 -3.46 4.03
C ARG A 70 7.06 -4.46 3.88
N GLU A 71 6.74 -5.75 3.88
CA GLU A 71 7.75 -6.81 3.76
C GLU A 71 8.46 -6.74 2.41
N ASN A 72 7.74 -6.41 1.33
CA ASN A 72 8.34 -6.21 0.01
C ASN A 72 9.35 -5.05 0.02
N ILE A 73 8.99 -3.89 0.60
CA ILE A 73 9.91 -2.74 0.70
C ILE A 73 11.13 -3.07 1.56
N LYS A 74 10.94 -3.74 2.71
CA LYS A 74 12.07 -4.17 3.54
C LYS A 74 13.02 -5.07 2.76
N ASN A 75 12.48 -6.04 2.02
CA ASN A 75 13.31 -6.94 1.20
C ASN A 75 14.12 -6.15 0.16
N VAL A 76 13.49 -5.21 -0.55
CA VAL A 76 14.18 -4.33 -1.52
C VAL A 76 15.25 -3.46 -0.85
N LEU A 77 15.01 -2.95 0.36
CA LEU A 77 15.96 -2.11 1.10
C LEU A 77 17.12 -2.90 1.73
N HIS A 78 16.92 -4.20 1.99
CA HIS A 78 17.94 -5.13 2.47
C HIS A 78 18.81 -5.71 1.36
N GLU A 79 18.37 -5.63 0.10
CA GLU A 79 19.20 -5.92 -1.06
C GLU A 79 20.33 -4.89 -1.24
N ASN A 80 21.35 -5.25 -2.02
CA ASN A 80 22.42 -4.32 -2.37
C ASN A 80 21.84 -3.20 -3.27
N VAL A 81 21.55 -2.06 -2.66
CA VAL A 81 21.05 -0.87 -3.35
C VAL A 81 22.16 -0.33 -4.25
N LEU A 82 21.90 -0.32 -5.57
CA LEU A 82 22.84 0.16 -6.58
C LEU A 82 22.69 1.67 -6.80
N ILE A 83 21.45 2.15 -6.84
CA ILE A 83 21.12 3.56 -7.05
C ILE A 83 19.97 3.94 -6.12
N PHE A 84 20.17 5.00 -5.36
CA PHE A 84 19.17 5.63 -4.50
C PHE A 84 19.15 7.11 -4.82
N GLU A 85 17.98 7.64 -5.16
CA GLU A 85 17.82 9.04 -5.56
C GLU A 85 16.51 9.59 -4.98
N VAL A 86 16.60 10.71 -4.26
CA VAL A 86 15.46 11.46 -3.73
C VAL A 86 15.32 12.78 -4.47
N SER A 87 14.20 13.00 -5.16
CA SER A 87 13.98 14.26 -5.85
C SER A 87 13.49 15.34 -4.87
N GLY A 88 14.41 15.98 -4.15
CA GLY A 88 14.11 17.04 -3.18
C GLY A 88 15.36 17.63 -2.50
N PRO A 89 15.19 18.53 -1.52
CA PRO A 89 16.31 19.14 -0.80
C PRO A 89 16.91 18.22 0.29
N PHE A 90 16.67 16.90 0.22
CA PHE A 90 17.07 15.96 1.24
C PHE A 90 18.41 15.32 0.90
N ASN A 91 19.17 14.95 1.92
CA ASN A 91 20.37 14.14 1.73
C ASN A 91 19.97 12.67 1.53
N ASP A 92 20.34 12.10 0.39
CA ASP A 92 20.07 10.72 0.00
C ASP A 92 20.47 9.70 1.08
N ASP A 93 21.64 9.86 1.70
CA ASP A 93 22.14 8.93 2.72
C ASP A 93 21.29 8.92 3.99
N VAL A 94 20.74 10.09 4.35
CA VAL A 94 19.86 10.25 5.52
C VAL A 94 18.53 9.57 5.25
N VAL A 95 17.95 9.81 4.08
CA VAL A 95 16.66 9.21 3.70
C VAL A 95 16.80 7.69 3.58
N LEU A 96 17.88 7.18 3.00
CA LEU A 96 18.13 5.75 2.89
C LEU A 96 18.26 5.08 4.26
N ARG A 97 18.96 5.72 5.21
CA ARG A 97 19.07 5.23 6.60
C ARG A 97 17.71 5.14 7.26
N GLU A 98 16.91 6.21 7.17
CA GLU A 98 15.59 6.27 7.78
C GLU A 98 14.58 5.32 7.14
N LEU A 99 14.71 5.07 5.83
CA LEU A 99 13.93 4.03 5.14
C LEU A 99 14.26 2.63 5.65
N LYS A 100 15.53 2.33 5.93
CA LYS A 100 15.91 1.05 6.54
C LYS A 100 15.36 0.89 7.95
N SER A 101 15.15 1.98 8.69
CA SER A 101 14.49 2.01 10.00
C SER A 101 12.99 2.29 9.93
N LEU A 102 12.32 1.92 8.83
CA LEU A 102 10.90 2.20 8.58
C LEU A 102 10.02 1.98 9.84
N HIS A 103 9.32 3.04 10.25
CA HIS A 103 8.41 2.97 11.39
C HIS A 103 6.96 2.74 10.94
N PHE A 104 6.28 1.87 11.67
CA PHE A 104 4.88 1.54 11.42
C PHE A 104 3.95 2.62 11.98
N ILE A 105 2.87 2.86 11.25
CA ILE A 105 1.78 3.73 11.69
C ILE A 105 0.76 2.86 12.42
N LEU A 106 0.74 2.96 13.75
CA LEU A 106 -0.45 2.66 14.53
C LEU A 106 -1.36 3.88 14.45
N SER A 107 -2.67 3.68 14.26
CA SER A 107 -3.68 4.71 13.97
C SER A 107 -3.36 6.09 14.59
N GLU A 108 -2.81 6.98 13.77
CA GLU A 108 -2.50 8.36 14.17
C GLU A 108 -3.44 9.31 13.42
N ASN A 109 -4.04 10.27 14.13
CA ASN A 109 -4.88 11.32 13.55
C ASN A 109 -4.03 12.41 12.89
N SER A 110 -3.19 12.05 11.92
CA SER A 110 -2.50 13.00 11.06
C SER A 110 -2.74 12.66 9.59
N HIS A 111 -2.42 13.59 8.69
CA HIS A 111 -2.59 13.41 7.25
C HIS A 111 -1.38 14.00 6.50
N PRO A 112 -1.08 13.51 5.28
CA PRO A 112 -0.05 14.07 4.43
C PRO A 112 -0.43 15.49 3.97
N ILE A 113 0.56 16.39 3.90
CA ILE A 113 0.42 17.73 3.33
C ILE A 113 1.58 18.04 2.37
N GLY A 114 1.30 18.87 1.38
CA GLY A 114 2.31 19.42 0.47
C GLY A 114 2.52 18.59 -0.79
N LYS A 115 3.71 18.74 -1.39
CA LYS A 115 4.06 18.07 -2.65
C LYS A 115 4.60 16.67 -2.38
N LYS A 116 4.25 15.76 -3.28
CA LYS A 116 4.82 14.42 -3.39
C LYS A 116 6.31 14.53 -3.73
N ILE A 117 7.16 13.89 -2.92
CA ILE A 117 8.61 13.81 -3.16
C ILE A 117 8.91 12.37 -3.62
N PRO A 118 9.25 12.15 -4.89
CA PRO A 118 9.52 10.81 -5.39
C PRO A 118 10.90 10.32 -4.93
N ILE A 119 10.98 9.02 -4.65
CA ILE A 119 12.19 8.29 -4.30
C ILE A 119 12.33 7.14 -5.30
N LYS A 120 13.51 7.04 -5.91
CA LYS A 120 13.83 5.98 -6.86
C LYS A 120 14.86 5.05 -6.23
N ILE A 121 14.54 3.76 -6.21
CA ILE A 121 15.42 2.71 -5.70
C ILE A 121 15.67 1.73 -6.82
N VAL A 122 16.93 1.48 -7.14
CA VAL A 122 17.35 0.46 -8.09
C VAL A 122 18.25 -0.53 -7.36
N THR A 123 17.82 -1.78 -7.31
CA THR A 123 18.62 -2.92 -6.85
C THR A 123 19.11 -3.72 -8.05
N ASP A 124 19.93 -4.73 -7.79
CA ASP A 124 20.40 -5.71 -8.77
C ASP A 124 19.24 -6.48 -9.42
N LYS A 125 18.15 -6.71 -8.69
CA LYS A 125 17.00 -7.50 -9.16
C LYS A 125 15.79 -6.68 -9.56
N SER A 126 15.60 -5.50 -8.97
CA SER A 126 14.34 -4.77 -9.08
C SER A 126 14.52 -3.27 -9.16
N ARG A 127 13.49 -2.61 -9.70
CA ARG A 127 13.35 -1.15 -9.68
C ARG A 127 12.08 -0.83 -8.92
N LYS A 128 12.18 0.07 -7.95
CA LYS A 128 11.08 0.44 -7.07
C LYS A 128 10.95 1.95 -7.05
N GLN A 129 9.70 2.41 -7.18
CA GLN A 129 9.38 3.82 -7.07
C GLN A 129 8.54 4.03 -5.82
N LEU A 130 9.12 4.76 -4.87
CA LEU A 130 8.46 5.15 -3.64
C LEU A 130 8.18 6.65 -3.70
N SER A 131 7.35 7.13 -2.79
CA SER A 131 7.10 8.55 -2.63
C SER A 131 6.87 8.89 -1.18
N ILE A 132 7.35 10.07 -0.77
CA ILE A 132 7.14 10.57 0.57
C ILE A 132 6.32 11.87 0.55
N TYR A 133 5.52 12.05 1.60
CA TYR A 133 4.75 13.25 1.85
C TYR A 133 5.02 13.75 3.26
N ARG A 134 5.15 15.06 3.45
CA ARG A 134 5.34 15.63 4.78
C ARG A 134 4.07 15.45 5.62
N ASP A 135 4.23 15.13 6.90
CA ASP A 135 3.11 15.10 7.85
C ASP A 135 2.65 16.52 8.19
N TYR A 136 1.34 16.73 8.28
CA TYR A 136 0.76 18.02 8.64
C TYR A 136 1.08 18.46 10.08
N LEU A 137 1.01 17.54 11.04
CA LEU A 137 1.14 17.84 12.47
C LEU A 137 2.59 17.79 12.94
N ARG A 138 3.40 16.86 12.43
CA ARG A 138 4.78 16.64 12.90
C ARG A 138 5.81 17.06 11.86
N LYS A 139 6.51 18.17 12.13
CA LYS A 139 7.67 18.59 11.35
C LYS A 139 8.77 17.51 11.41
N GLY A 140 9.33 17.13 10.26
CA GLY A 140 10.35 16.07 10.14
C GLY A 140 9.79 14.66 9.97
N LYS A 141 8.47 14.45 10.11
CA LYS A 141 7.83 13.17 9.81
C LYS A 141 7.35 13.16 8.36
N TYR A 142 7.66 12.08 7.64
CA TYR A 142 7.26 11.90 6.25
C TYR A 142 6.58 10.55 6.06
N TRP A 143 5.35 10.59 5.56
CA TRP A 143 4.56 9.42 5.20
C TRP A 143 5.13 8.75 3.96
N LEU A 144 5.30 7.43 4.00
CA LEU A 144 5.81 6.63 2.89
C LEU A 144 4.67 5.98 2.10
N TYR A 145 4.74 6.13 0.78
CA TYR A 145 3.84 5.53 -0.19
C TYR A 145 4.64 4.74 -1.22
N ASP A 146 4.02 3.69 -1.74
CA ASP A 146 4.57 2.84 -2.79
C ASP A 146 3.67 2.95 -4.01
N GLU A 147 4.26 3.32 -5.14
CA GLU A 147 3.53 3.56 -6.39
C GLU A 147 2.98 2.28 -7.02
N ASP A 148 3.51 1.12 -6.64
CA ASP A 148 2.99 -0.17 -7.11
C ASP A 148 1.66 -0.54 -6.43
N TYR A 149 1.24 0.21 -5.40
CA TYR A 149 0.07 -0.09 -4.57
C TYR A 149 -0.94 1.08 -4.52
N LYS A 150 -1.41 1.51 -5.70
CA LYS A 150 -2.20 2.75 -5.91
C LYS A 150 -3.59 2.81 -5.26
N TYR A 151 -4.25 1.68 -5.00
CA TYR A 151 -5.69 1.65 -4.64
C TYR A 151 -5.99 1.89 -3.17
N SER A 152 -4.96 2.12 -2.38
CA SER A 152 -5.12 2.51 -0.99
C SER A 152 -4.66 3.95 -0.81
N GLN A 153 -5.53 4.89 -1.16
CA GLN A 153 -5.36 6.31 -0.82
C GLN A 153 -5.22 6.53 0.70
N ALA A 154 -5.55 5.52 1.51
CA ALA A 154 -5.34 5.46 2.95
C ALA A 154 -4.05 4.72 3.40
N ASN A 155 -3.40 3.89 2.57
CA ASN A 155 -2.17 3.17 2.95
C ASN A 155 -0.95 4.02 2.68
N SER A 156 -0.76 4.92 3.61
CA SER A 156 0.59 5.04 4.13
C SER A 156 1.12 3.68 4.60
N ILE A 157 2.26 3.27 4.05
CA ILE A 157 2.91 2.01 4.42
C ILE A 157 3.56 2.14 5.80
N GLY A 158 4.07 3.34 6.07
CA GLY A 158 4.76 3.72 7.29
C GLY A 158 5.11 5.20 7.23
N TYR A 159 5.97 5.63 8.15
CA TYR A 159 6.64 6.92 8.07
C TYR A 159 8.13 6.76 8.30
N ILE A 160 8.87 7.76 7.83
CA ILE A 160 10.27 7.98 8.14
C ILE A 160 10.42 9.31 8.88
N ILE A 161 11.46 9.45 9.68
CA ILE A 161 11.75 10.69 10.40
C ILE A 161 13.03 11.28 9.84
N ILE A 162 12.90 12.30 9.01
CA ILE A 162 14.05 13.04 8.51
C ILE A 162 14.22 14.24 9.44
N LYS A 163 15.27 14.20 10.27
CA LYS A 163 15.67 15.34 11.10
C LYS A 163 16.48 16.29 10.22
N ASP A 164 16.07 17.56 10.19
CA ASP A 164 16.86 18.66 9.60
C ASP A 164 18.21 18.80 10.32
#